data_AF-A0AAU3YU35-F1
#
_entry.id   AF-A0AAU3YU35-F1
#
_cell.length_a   1.000
_cell.length_b   1.000
_cell.length_c   1.000
_cell.angle_alpha   90.00
_cell.angle_beta   90.00
_cell.angle_gamma   90.00
#
_symmetry.space_group_name_H-M   'P 1'
#
loop_
_entity.id
_entity.type
_entity.pdbx_description
1 polymer ?
#
loop_
_entity_poly.entity_id
_entity_poly.type
_entity_poly.pdbx_seq_one_letter_code
_entity_poly.pdbx_strand_id
1 'polypeptide(L)'
;MARESYTTPTAFYGALKHKAQLVAREDGLPVADVLSSYFFNRLIARVFHTQPDAWLVKGGHALLLRYASGARLSQDIDIQRSPGGGIDEAVNDLLAAAAHDLDDYLSFTPARTSRHENGAAGAKQVFRVHLGTHEVGVVKVDVVTGHPLGQAPDTRRLTPLIDLAWPADWPVVNLYPIVHHLADKICAMYEQHKGAPSSRYRDLADVLLISQREDLDGRYAQLTLRTEARRRRLTGIDLPLPQDFQPPGPTWPERYPAAALQVPGLKGCLTWKEAAEAAKAFITPLLAPGPPGAWSAADAAWHPFPEPNRPVTESRVVQQANAITASARARAATAPAAPPTRPDRAPRPVRPDVHTPDAGPGVTPMR
;
A
#
# COMPACT_ATOMS: atom_id res chain seq x y z
N MET A 1 -25.62 12.41 -27.94
CA MET A 1 -26.70 11.95 -27.04
C MET A 1 -26.72 12.90 -25.85
N ALA A 2 -27.87 13.44 -25.46
CA ALA A 2 -27.94 14.28 -24.27
C ALA A 2 -27.45 13.46 -23.08
N ARG A 3 -26.51 14.00 -22.29
CA ARG A 3 -26.09 13.37 -21.03
C ARG A 3 -27.34 13.27 -20.15
N GLU A 4 -27.71 12.07 -19.72
CA GLU A 4 -28.69 11.88 -18.66
C GLU A 4 -28.08 12.46 -17.37
N SER A 5 -28.25 13.76 -17.13
CA SER A 5 -27.82 14.44 -15.93
C SER A 5 -29.04 14.86 -15.11
N TYR A 6 -28.88 14.97 -13.80
CA TYR A 6 -29.91 15.52 -12.94
C TYR A 6 -29.98 17.03 -13.13
N THR A 7 -31.18 17.60 -13.25
CA THR A 7 -31.36 19.06 -13.45
C THR A 7 -31.04 19.87 -12.20
N THR A 8 -31.15 19.27 -11.01
CA THR A 8 -30.92 19.96 -9.73
C THR A 8 -30.10 19.10 -8.76
N PRO A 9 -29.34 19.73 -7.85
CA PRO A 9 -28.64 19.01 -6.78
C PRO A 9 -29.59 18.14 -5.94
N THR A 10 -30.78 18.62 -5.63
CA THR A 10 -31.78 17.89 -4.85
C THR A 10 -32.26 16.62 -5.57
N ALA A 11 -32.47 16.68 -6.90
CA ALA A 11 -32.85 15.51 -7.68
C ALA A 11 -31.73 14.46 -7.69
N PHE A 12 -30.48 14.90 -7.88
CA PHE A 12 -29.30 14.04 -7.78
C PHE A 12 -29.20 13.36 -6.42
N TYR A 13 -29.29 14.12 -5.33
CA TYR A 13 -29.15 13.55 -3.98
C TYR A 13 -30.32 12.64 -3.60
N GLY A 14 -31.54 12.95 -4.08
CA GLY A 14 -32.70 12.07 -3.94
C GLY A 14 -32.46 10.70 -4.59
N ALA A 15 -31.95 10.70 -5.83
CA ALA A 15 -31.60 9.47 -6.54
C ALA A 15 -30.45 8.71 -5.86
N LEU A 16 -29.40 9.41 -5.44
CA LEU A 16 -28.26 8.86 -4.70
C LEU A 16 -28.74 8.16 -3.42
N LYS A 17 -29.57 8.82 -2.61
CA LYS A 17 -30.11 8.26 -1.37
C LYS A 17 -31.03 7.06 -1.63
N HIS A 18 -31.89 7.14 -2.65
CA HIS A 18 -32.77 6.04 -3.02
C HIS A 18 -31.96 4.80 -3.42
N LYS A 19 -30.96 4.95 -4.29
CA LYS A 19 -30.09 3.84 -4.71
C LYS A 19 -29.24 3.31 -3.56
N ALA A 20 -28.73 4.17 -2.68
CA ALA A 20 -28.03 3.75 -1.46
C ALA A 20 -28.91 2.87 -0.56
N GLN A 21 -30.21 3.19 -0.44
CA GLN A 21 -31.16 2.38 0.33
C GLN A 21 -31.41 1.01 -0.30
N LEU A 22 -31.40 0.90 -1.63
CA LEU A 22 -31.53 -0.38 -2.32
C LEU A 22 -30.31 -1.26 -2.06
N VAL A 23 -29.10 -0.73 -2.30
CA VAL A 23 -27.83 -1.44 -2.02
C VAL A 23 -27.75 -1.87 -0.56
N ALA A 24 -28.06 -0.96 0.37
CA ALA A 24 -28.05 -1.25 1.80
C ALA A 24 -28.99 -2.41 2.19
N ARG A 25 -30.16 -2.51 1.56
CA ARG A 25 -31.12 -3.60 1.82
C ARG A 25 -30.66 -4.92 1.22
N GLU A 26 -30.09 -4.90 0.02
CA GLU A 26 -29.61 -6.08 -0.68
C GLU A 26 -28.40 -6.71 0.03
N ASP A 27 -27.44 -5.88 0.45
CA ASP A 27 -26.17 -6.32 1.03
C ASP A 27 -26.16 -6.32 2.57
N GLY A 28 -27.26 -5.91 3.22
CA GLY A 28 -27.35 -5.82 4.69
C GLY A 28 -26.44 -4.77 5.31
N LEU A 29 -26.14 -3.70 4.58
CA LEU A 29 -25.20 -2.63 4.97
C LEU A 29 -25.94 -1.42 5.56
N PRO A 30 -25.30 -0.62 6.45
CA PRO A 30 -25.86 0.66 6.87
C PRO A 30 -25.90 1.66 5.70
N VAL A 31 -27.06 2.28 5.45
CA VAL A 31 -27.24 3.27 4.37
C VAL A 31 -26.21 4.41 4.45
N ALA A 32 -25.87 4.85 5.65
CA ALA A 32 -24.88 5.91 5.87
C ALA A 32 -23.47 5.50 5.41
N ASP A 33 -23.09 4.24 5.58
CA ASP A 33 -21.79 3.73 5.15
C ASP A 33 -21.75 3.58 3.62
N VAL A 34 -22.86 3.16 3.00
CA VAL A 34 -23.01 3.10 1.54
C VAL A 34 -22.89 4.49 0.93
N LEU A 35 -23.58 5.50 1.48
CA LEU A 35 -23.45 6.90 1.07
C LEU A 35 -22.02 7.42 1.27
N SER A 36 -21.40 7.13 2.43
CA SER A 36 -20.02 7.55 2.71
C SER A 36 -19.05 6.95 1.69
N SER A 37 -19.24 5.68 1.29
CA SER A 37 -18.41 5.04 0.25
C SER A 37 -18.51 5.76 -1.10
N TYR A 38 -19.69 6.30 -1.44
CA TYR A 38 -19.87 7.08 -2.66
C TYR A 38 -19.13 8.42 -2.58
N PHE A 39 -19.20 9.13 -1.45
CA PHE A 39 -18.43 10.35 -1.24
C PHE A 39 -16.92 10.08 -1.27
N PHE A 40 -16.47 8.94 -0.76
CA PHE A 40 -15.08 8.53 -0.86
C PHE A 40 -14.64 8.37 -2.32
N ASN A 41 -15.44 7.68 -3.12
CA ASN A 41 -15.16 7.52 -4.54
C ASN A 41 -15.14 8.87 -5.27
N ARG A 42 -16.02 9.82 -4.95
CA ARG A 42 -15.98 11.16 -5.57
C ARG A 42 -14.79 12.01 -5.16
N LEU A 43 -14.28 11.84 -3.93
CA LEU A 43 -13.03 12.47 -3.51
C LEU A 43 -11.82 11.83 -4.22
N ILE A 44 -11.76 10.50 -4.28
CA ILE A 44 -10.72 9.77 -5.02
C ILE A 44 -10.76 10.14 -6.51
N ALA A 45 -11.95 10.29 -7.11
CA ALA A 45 -12.08 10.71 -8.50
C ALA A 45 -11.36 12.05 -8.74
N ARG A 46 -11.54 13.03 -7.84
CA ARG A 46 -10.86 14.34 -7.92
C ARG A 46 -9.34 14.22 -7.81
N VAL A 47 -8.86 13.38 -6.90
CA VAL A 47 -7.41 13.09 -6.73
C VAL A 47 -6.81 12.52 -8.02
N PHE A 48 -7.48 11.54 -8.64
CA PHE A 48 -6.95 10.88 -9.83
C PHE A 48 -7.20 11.63 -11.14
N HIS A 49 -8.19 12.52 -11.21
CA HIS A 49 -8.33 13.46 -12.35
C HIS A 49 -7.26 14.54 -12.34
N THR A 50 -6.87 15.03 -11.16
CA THR A 50 -5.86 16.09 -11.04
C THR A 50 -4.44 15.56 -11.13
N GLN A 51 -4.17 14.39 -10.53
CA GLN A 51 -2.82 13.82 -10.43
C GLN A 51 -2.85 12.28 -10.53
N PRO A 52 -3.12 11.69 -11.71
CA PRO A 52 -3.38 10.25 -11.87
C PRO A 52 -2.23 9.34 -11.43
N ASP A 53 -0.98 9.76 -11.64
CA ASP A 53 0.22 8.94 -11.37
C ASP A 53 0.87 9.23 -10.01
N ALA A 54 0.33 10.21 -9.28
CA ALA A 54 0.89 10.72 -8.04
C ALA A 54 0.43 9.97 -6.79
N TRP A 55 -0.61 9.15 -6.91
CA TRP A 55 -1.36 8.62 -5.78
C TRP A 55 -1.64 7.13 -5.89
N LEU A 56 -1.72 6.48 -4.72
CA LEU A 56 -2.10 5.09 -4.54
C LEU A 56 -3.21 5.00 -3.51
N VAL A 57 -4.25 4.21 -3.78
CA VAL A 57 -5.28 3.88 -2.79
C VAL A 57 -4.84 2.63 -2.01
N LYS A 58 -4.91 2.71 -0.67
CA LYS A 58 -4.54 1.65 0.28
C LYS A 58 -5.75 1.21 1.12
N GLY A 59 -5.49 0.31 2.07
CA GLY A 59 -6.38 0.01 3.19
C GLY A 59 -7.74 -0.57 2.79
N GLY A 60 -8.73 -0.47 3.68
CA GLY A 60 -10.04 -1.10 3.46
C GLY A 60 -10.73 -0.64 2.17
N HIS A 61 -10.55 0.62 1.80
CA HIS A 61 -11.12 1.16 0.55
C HIS A 61 -10.48 0.52 -0.70
N ALA A 62 -9.18 0.25 -0.71
CA ALA A 62 -8.57 -0.50 -1.81
C ALA A 62 -9.12 -1.92 -1.96
N LEU A 63 -9.49 -2.60 -0.86
CA LEU A 63 -10.18 -3.90 -0.95
C LEU A 63 -11.59 -3.76 -1.51
N LEU A 64 -12.31 -2.71 -1.13
CA LEU A 64 -13.64 -2.41 -1.70
C LEU A 64 -13.56 -2.22 -3.21
N LEU A 65 -12.56 -1.52 -3.71
CA LEU A 65 -12.35 -1.34 -5.15
C LEU A 65 -11.94 -2.63 -5.88
N ARG A 66 -11.33 -3.60 -5.17
CA ARG A 66 -10.96 -4.91 -5.73
C ARG A 66 -12.13 -5.87 -5.78
N TYR A 67 -12.91 -5.93 -4.71
CA TYR A 67 -13.88 -7.02 -4.45
C TYR A 67 -15.33 -6.55 -4.37
N ALA A 68 -15.60 -5.26 -4.60
CA ALA A 68 -16.93 -4.66 -4.49
C ALA A 68 -17.60 -5.03 -3.16
N SER A 69 -18.89 -5.40 -3.17
CA SER A 69 -19.67 -5.79 -1.98
C SER A 69 -19.09 -6.99 -1.21
N GLY A 70 -18.08 -7.69 -1.75
CA GLY A 70 -17.38 -8.75 -1.03
C GLY A 70 -16.48 -8.24 0.10
N ALA A 71 -16.00 -7.00 0.04
CA ALA A 71 -15.19 -6.39 1.11
C ALA A 71 -16.06 -5.57 2.06
N ARG A 72 -15.59 -5.41 3.31
CA ARG A 72 -16.25 -4.52 4.27
C ARG A 72 -16.15 -3.07 3.84
N LEU A 73 -17.16 -2.27 4.20
CA LEU A 73 -17.07 -0.82 4.08
C LEU A 73 -15.99 -0.26 5.04
N SER A 74 -15.19 0.68 4.54
CA SER A 74 -14.19 1.39 5.35
C SER A 74 -14.78 2.70 5.87
N GLN A 75 -14.35 3.13 7.05
CA GLN A 75 -14.73 4.42 7.64
C GLN A 75 -13.76 5.55 7.29
N ASP A 76 -12.55 5.19 6.86
CA ASP A 76 -11.49 6.11 6.44
C ASP A 76 -10.99 5.67 5.05
N ILE A 77 -10.47 6.63 4.29
CA ILE A 77 -9.75 6.40 3.03
C ILE A 77 -8.26 6.46 3.33
N ASP A 78 -7.51 5.43 2.99
CA ASP A 78 -6.06 5.45 3.09
C ASP A 78 -5.47 5.73 1.69
N ILE A 79 -4.71 6.82 1.53
CA ILE A 79 -3.99 7.11 0.30
C ILE A 79 -2.50 7.35 0.57
N GLN A 80 -1.68 6.93 -0.38
CA GLN A 80 -0.26 7.14 -0.36
C GLN A 80 0.16 8.03 -1.52
N ARG A 81 0.87 9.11 -1.22
CA ARG A 81 1.53 9.94 -2.22
C ARG A 81 2.79 9.24 -2.71
N SER A 82 3.03 9.26 -4.02
CA SER A 82 4.27 8.79 -4.64
C SER A 82 5.49 9.48 -3.99
N PRO A 83 6.62 8.77 -3.83
CA PRO A 83 7.80 9.30 -3.15
C PRO A 83 8.35 10.56 -3.84
N GLY A 84 8.93 11.47 -3.05
CA GLY A 84 9.63 12.67 -3.56
C GLY A 84 9.29 13.95 -2.83
N GLY A 85 8.14 14.00 -2.14
CA GLY A 85 7.68 15.14 -1.35
C GLY A 85 7.46 14.81 0.13
N GLY A 86 7.37 15.86 0.95
CA GLY A 86 7.05 15.76 2.38
C GLY A 86 5.56 15.58 2.65
N ILE A 87 5.19 15.24 3.90
CA ILE A 87 3.77 15.05 4.27
C ILE A 87 2.93 16.32 4.08
N ASP A 88 3.52 17.50 4.28
CA ASP A 88 2.82 18.77 4.09
C ASP A 88 2.50 19.03 2.61
N GLU A 89 3.41 18.69 1.71
CA GLU A 89 3.20 18.77 0.26
C GLU A 89 2.11 17.79 -0.17
N ALA A 90 2.15 16.54 0.31
CA ALA A 90 1.11 15.56 0.04
C ALA A 90 -0.28 16.05 0.50
N VAL A 91 -0.36 16.67 1.68
CA VAL A 91 -1.63 17.25 2.16
C VAL A 91 -2.06 18.42 1.29
N ASN A 92 -1.17 19.32 0.90
CA ASN A 92 -1.52 20.44 0.02
C ASN A 92 -2.01 19.95 -1.35
N ASP A 93 -1.36 18.93 -1.92
CA ASP A 93 -1.78 18.26 -3.16
C ASP A 93 -3.19 17.68 -3.01
N LEU A 94 -3.49 17.02 -1.87
CA LEU A 94 -4.83 16.50 -1.58
C LEU A 94 -5.87 17.61 -1.45
N LEU A 95 -5.54 18.72 -0.76
CA LEU A 95 -6.46 19.85 -0.61
C LEU A 95 -6.77 20.50 -1.96
N ALA A 96 -5.75 20.69 -2.81
CA ALA A 96 -5.91 21.22 -4.16
C ALA A 96 -6.75 20.28 -5.03
N ALA A 97 -6.50 18.97 -4.96
CA ALA A 97 -7.31 17.98 -5.63
C ALA A 97 -8.77 17.99 -5.16
N ALA A 98 -9.01 18.01 -3.84
CA ALA A 98 -10.36 18.04 -3.27
C ALA A 98 -11.19 19.26 -3.71
N ALA A 99 -10.53 20.39 -3.99
CA ALA A 99 -11.14 21.61 -4.51
C ALA A 99 -11.46 21.55 -6.01
N HIS A 100 -10.96 20.56 -6.74
CA HIS A 100 -11.27 20.39 -8.16
C HIS A 100 -12.76 20.05 -8.33
N ASP A 101 -13.45 20.87 -9.12
CA ASP A 101 -14.86 20.67 -9.42
C ASP A 101 -15.01 19.69 -10.59
N LEU A 102 -15.79 18.63 -10.35
CA LEU A 102 -16.13 17.62 -11.35
C LEU A 102 -17.56 17.81 -11.89
N ASP A 103 -18.17 18.99 -11.64
CA ASP A 103 -19.53 19.32 -12.04
C ASP A 103 -20.56 18.33 -11.46
N ASP A 104 -20.29 17.71 -10.31
CA ASP A 104 -21.09 16.61 -9.73
C ASP A 104 -21.99 17.05 -8.56
N TYR A 105 -22.20 18.36 -8.43
CA TYR A 105 -22.88 19.04 -7.32
C TYR A 105 -22.24 18.90 -5.93
N LEU A 106 -21.17 18.11 -5.78
CA LEU A 106 -20.52 17.88 -4.50
C LEU A 106 -19.33 18.81 -4.32
N SER A 107 -19.15 19.31 -3.10
CA SER A 107 -17.94 20.01 -2.70
C SER A 107 -17.37 19.44 -1.40
N PHE A 108 -16.05 19.48 -1.28
CA PHE A 108 -15.31 18.91 -0.16
C PHE A 108 -14.56 20.02 0.58
N THR A 109 -15.12 20.48 1.69
CA THR A 109 -14.54 21.58 2.48
C THR A 109 -13.58 21.00 3.54
N PRO A 110 -12.30 21.40 3.56
CA PRO A 110 -11.36 20.95 4.59
C PRO A 110 -11.81 21.43 5.97
N ALA A 111 -11.89 20.53 6.95
CA ALA A 111 -12.35 20.83 8.30
C ALA A 111 -11.24 20.73 9.35
N ARG A 112 -10.40 19.68 9.28
CA ARG A 112 -9.31 19.46 10.24
C ARG A 112 -8.19 18.65 9.61
N THR A 113 -6.97 18.99 9.98
CA THR A 113 -5.76 18.22 9.66
C THR A 113 -5.01 17.91 10.94
N SER A 114 -4.59 16.65 11.12
CA SER A 114 -3.73 16.25 12.23
C SER A 114 -2.60 15.37 11.73
N ARG A 115 -1.35 15.77 12.02
CA ARG A 115 -0.15 15.00 11.70
C ARG A 115 0.04 13.85 12.68
N HIS A 116 0.60 12.76 12.18
CA HIS A 116 1.02 11.61 12.99
C HIS A 116 2.23 10.96 12.36
N GLU A 117 2.93 10.15 13.16
CA GLU A 117 4.10 9.40 12.70
C GLU A 117 3.95 7.96 13.17
N ASN A 118 3.65 7.06 12.23
CA ASN A 118 3.42 5.64 12.48
C ASN A 118 4.33 4.81 11.57
N GLY A 119 5.64 4.94 11.78
CA GLY A 119 6.68 4.33 10.93
C GLY A 119 6.87 5.03 9.57
N ALA A 120 6.08 6.06 9.28
CA ALA A 120 6.26 7.03 8.20
C ALA A 120 5.51 8.32 8.58
N ALA A 121 5.89 9.45 7.98
CA ALA A 121 5.15 10.70 8.13
C ALA A 121 3.75 10.56 7.53
N GLY A 122 2.73 10.89 8.32
CA GLY A 122 1.33 10.75 7.95
C GLY A 122 0.46 11.90 8.44
N ALA A 123 -0.73 12.00 7.88
CA ALA A 123 -1.70 13.02 8.23
C ALA A 123 -3.13 12.53 8.04
N LYS A 124 -3.95 12.73 9.07
CA LYS A 124 -5.39 12.56 8.96
C LYS A 124 -6.05 13.89 8.57
N GLN A 125 -6.64 13.92 7.39
CA GLN A 125 -7.43 15.04 6.86
C GLN A 125 -8.93 14.72 6.93
N VAL A 126 -9.73 15.66 7.42
CA VAL A 126 -11.19 15.56 7.49
C VAL A 126 -11.81 16.57 6.53
N PHE A 127 -12.75 16.13 5.71
CA PHE A 127 -13.56 16.97 4.82
C PHE A 127 -15.04 16.90 5.21
N ARG A 128 -15.72 18.03 5.15
CA ARG A 128 -17.19 18.10 5.14
C ARG A 128 -17.67 18.08 3.71
N VAL A 129 -18.59 17.16 3.39
CA VAL A 129 -19.16 17.01 2.06
C VAL A 129 -20.43 17.83 1.99
N HIS A 130 -20.52 18.71 0.99
CA HIS A 130 -21.69 19.53 0.78
C HIS A 130 -22.33 19.24 -0.57
N LEU A 131 -23.65 19.41 -0.62
CA LEU A 131 -24.44 19.51 -1.82
C LEU A 131 -25.02 20.92 -1.86
N GLY A 132 -24.42 21.81 -2.67
CA GLY A 132 -24.67 23.24 -2.54
C GLY A 132 -24.27 23.74 -1.15
N THR A 133 -25.21 24.33 -0.40
CA THR A 133 -24.99 24.84 0.97
C THR A 133 -25.27 23.82 2.07
N HIS A 134 -25.79 22.64 1.74
CA HIS A 134 -26.18 21.64 2.72
C HIS A 134 -25.06 20.62 2.95
N GLU A 135 -24.62 20.45 4.20
CA GLU A 135 -23.72 19.36 4.58
C GLU A 135 -24.46 18.01 4.51
N VAL A 136 -23.91 17.07 3.75
CA VAL A 136 -24.50 15.73 3.50
C VAL A 136 -23.64 14.59 4.02
N GLY A 137 -22.41 14.86 4.47
CA GLY A 137 -21.53 13.83 5.00
C GLY A 137 -20.17 14.35 5.45
N VAL A 138 -19.36 13.42 5.97
CA VAL A 138 -17.98 13.68 6.39
C VAL A 138 -17.09 12.60 5.82
N VAL A 139 -15.96 13.01 5.24
CA VAL A 139 -14.93 12.09 4.72
C VAL A 139 -13.64 12.27 5.51
N LYS A 140 -13.02 11.15 5.86
CA LYS A 140 -11.75 11.10 6.58
C LYS A 140 -10.74 10.42 5.68
N VAL A 141 -9.61 11.06 5.48
CA VAL A 141 -8.51 10.58 4.64
C VAL A 141 -7.27 10.47 5.51
N ASP A 142 -6.67 9.29 5.57
CA ASP A 142 -5.31 9.11 6.06
C ASP A 142 -4.35 9.19 4.87
N VAL A 143 -3.48 10.19 4.91
CA VAL A 143 -2.48 10.46 3.89
C VAL A 143 -1.13 10.06 4.42
N VAL A 144 -0.40 9.26 3.65
CA VAL A 144 0.98 8.90 3.99
C VAL A 144 1.93 9.21 2.83
N THR A 145 3.14 9.65 3.15
CA THR A 145 4.25 9.63 2.18
C THR A 145 4.89 8.26 2.28
N GLY A 146 4.70 7.45 1.25
CA GLY A 146 5.16 6.07 1.29
C GLY A 146 6.51 5.86 0.62
N HIS A 147 6.98 4.63 0.73
CA HIS A 147 8.22 4.20 0.10
C HIS A 147 7.97 3.83 -1.36
N PRO A 148 8.99 3.89 -2.23
CA PRO A 148 8.91 3.36 -3.58
C PRO A 148 8.43 1.91 -3.54
N LEU A 149 7.42 1.58 -4.36
CA LEU A 149 6.99 0.21 -4.54
C LEU A 149 8.03 -0.55 -5.37
N GLY A 150 8.36 -1.77 -4.96
CA GLY A 150 9.20 -2.68 -5.77
C GLY A 150 8.44 -3.34 -6.94
N GLN A 151 7.13 -3.10 -7.03
CA GLN A 151 6.23 -3.65 -8.04
C GLN A 151 5.33 -2.53 -8.58
N ALA A 152 4.94 -2.63 -9.85
CA ALA A 152 3.93 -1.75 -10.42
C ALA A 152 2.62 -1.83 -9.61
N PRO A 153 1.91 -0.71 -9.40
CA PRO A 153 0.62 -0.72 -8.74
C PRO A 153 -0.41 -1.50 -9.56
N ASP A 154 -1.41 -2.04 -8.88
CA ASP A 154 -2.55 -2.64 -9.57
C ASP A 154 -3.46 -1.51 -10.05
N THR A 155 -3.99 -1.58 -11.27
CA THR A 155 -4.91 -0.56 -11.78
C THR A 155 -6.34 -1.08 -11.81
N ARG A 156 -7.29 -0.24 -11.41
CA ARG A 156 -8.73 -0.56 -11.49
C ARG A 156 -9.53 0.67 -11.89
N ARG A 157 -10.59 0.49 -12.67
CA ARG A 157 -11.61 1.53 -12.85
C ARG A 157 -12.30 1.75 -11.51
N LEU A 158 -12.35 2.99 -11.05
CA LEU A 158 -13.16 3.37 -9.89
C LEU A 158 -14.63 3.06 -10.19
N THR A 159 -15.24 2.17 -9.43
CA THR A 159 -16.63 1.76 -9.64
C THR A 159 -17.37 1.87 -8.32
N PRO A 160 -18.30 2.83 -8.16
CA PRO A 160 -19.05 2.98 -6.93
C PRO A 160 -20.03 1.82 -6.73
N LEU A 161 -20.35 1.50 -5.47
CA LEU A 161 -21.43 0.57 -5.14
C LEU A 161 -22.79 1.10 -5.59
N ILE A 162 -22.97 2.43 -5.56
CA ILE A 162 -24.18 3.07 -6.01
C ILE A 162 -24.05 3.35 -7.51
N ASP A 163 -24.78 2.58 -8.30
CA ASP A 163 -24.84 2.77 -9.75
C ASP A 163 -25.86 3.87 -10.13
N LEU A 164 -25.33 4.94 -10.72
CA LEU A 164 -26.07 6.08 -11.25
C LEU A 164 -25.58 6.35 -12.68
N ALA A 165 -26.50 6.73 -13.58
CA ALA A 165 -26.15 7.08 -14.97
C ALA A 165 -25.20 8.30 -15.05
N TRP A 166 -25.23 9.17 -14.03
CA TRP A 166 -24.35 10.33 -13.88
C TRP A 166 -24.09 10.60 -12.40
N PRO A 167 -22.89 11.08 -12.02
CA PRO A 167 -21.70 11.28 -12.85
C PRO A 167 -21.08 9.95 -13.34
N ALA A 168 -20.51 9.96 -14.55
CA ALA A 168 -19.94 8.77 -15.22
C ALA A 168 -18.44 8.91 -15.51
N ASP A 169 -17.81 10.00 -15.06
CA ASP A 169 -16.40 10.36 -15.24
C ASP A 169 -15.47 9.63 -14.25
N TRP A 170 -15.68 8.33 -14.03
CA TRP A 170 -14.89 7.59 -13.04
C TRP A 170 -13.49 7.22 -13.57
N PRO A 171 -12.39 7.67 -12.92
CA PRO A 171 -11.05 7.44 -13.43
C PRO A 171 -10.57 6.00 -13.20
N VAL A 172 -9.47 5.63 -13.87
CA VAL A 172 -8.65 4.49 -13.45
C VAL A 172 -7.77 4.94 -12.30
N VAL A 173 -7.73 4.14 -11.23
CA VAL A 173 -6.96 4.43 -10.02
C VAL A 173 -5.85 3.39 -9.84
N ASN A 174 -4.75 3.84 -9.26
CA ASN A 174 -3.67 2.99 -8.83
C ASN A 174 -3.95 2.49 -7.41
N LEU A 175 -3.93 1.19 -7.23
CA LEU A 175 -4.12 0.50 -5.97
C LEU A 175 -2.78 -0.02 -5.46
N TYR A 176 -2.63 0.03 -4.14
CA TYR A 176 -1.50 -0.59 -3.46
C TYR A 176 -1.47 -2.10 -3.77
N PRO A 177 -0.33 -2.65 -4.25
CA PRO A 177 -0.27 -4.03 -4.70
C PRO A 177 -0.76 -5.02 -3.64
N ILE A 178 -1.46 -6.06 -4.07
CA ILE A 178 -2.14 -6.97 -3.16
C ILE A 178 -1.20 -7.65 -2.14
N VAL A 179 0.01 -8.04 -2.57
CA VAL A 179 1.03 -8.64 -1.69
C VAL A 179 1.55 -7.66 -0.63
N HIS A 180 1.62 -6.37 -0.95
CA HIS A 180 1.98 -5.34 0.02
C HIS A 180 0.84 -5.08 1.01
N HIS A 181 -0.41 -5.13 0.54
CA HIS A 181 -1.58 -5.02 1.39
C HIS A 181 -1.67 -6.19 2.38
N LEU A 182 -1.41 -7.41 1.91
CA LEU A 182 -1.32 -8.61 2.73
C LEU A 182 -0.23 -8.45 3.81
N ALA A 183 0.97 -8.02 3.43
CA ALA A 183 2.07 -7.77 4.34
C ALA A 183 1.70 -6.71 5.41
N ASP A 184 1.08 -5.60 4.98
CA ASP A 184 0.67 -4.52 5.88
C ASP A 184 -0.31 -5.01 6.96
N LYS A 185 -1.27 -5.86 6.57
CA LYS A 185 -2.27 -6.44 7.47
C LYS A 185 -1.69 -7.46 8.41
N ILE A 186 -0.90 -8.41 7.91
CA ILE A 186 -0.25 -9.42 8.76
C ILE A 186 0.65 -8.73 9.78
N CYS A 187 1.43 -7.73 9.38
CA CYS A 187 2.25 -6.97 10.33
C CYS A 187 1.37 -6.27 11.38
N ALA A 188 0.32 -5.55 10.96
CA ALA A 188 -0.57 -4.85 11.90
C ALA A 188 -1.30 -5.79 12.89
N MET A 189 -1.57 -7.04 12.51
CA MET A 189 -2.12 -8.05 13.40
C MET A 189 -1.17 -8.42 14.54
N TYR A 190 0.15 -8.39 14.31
CA TYR A 190 1.15 -8.80 15.29
C TYR A 190 1.89 -7.64 15.96
N GLU A 191 1.62 -6.39 15.57
CA GLU A 191 2.15 -5.21 16.27
C GLU A 191 1.68 -5.16 17.72
N GLN A 192 2.60 -4.83 18.63
CA GLN A 192 2.29 -4.59 20.02
C GLN A 192 2.31 -3.09 20.32
N HIS A 193 1.34 -2.66 21.13
CA HIS A 193 1.23 -1.28 21.57
C HIS A 193 1.42 -1.22 23.08
N LYS A 194 2.58 -0.72 23.53
CA LYS A 194 2.94 -0.67 24.96
C LYS A 194 2.85 -2.07 25.62
N GLY A 195 3.33 -3.10 24.91
CA GLY A 195 3.28 -4.51 25.34
C GLY A 195 1.92 -5.19 25.24
N ALA A 196 0.87 -4.47 24.80
CA ALA A 196 -0.45 -5.07 24.58
C ALA A 196 -0.56 -5.61 23.13
N PRO A 197 -1.13 -6.81 22.95
CA PRO A 197 -1.46 -7.34 21.62
C PRO A 197 -2.36 -6.41 20.80
N SER A 198 -2.21 -6.47 19.48
CA SER A 198 -3.08 -5.79 18.52
C SER A 198 -4.55 -6.17 18.70
N SER A 199 -5.43 -5.20 18.47
CA SER A 199 -6.90 -5.36 18.41
C SER A 199 -7.42 -5.30 16.96
N ARG A 200 -6.54 -5.49 15.98
CA ARG A 200 -6.85 -5.44 14.55
C ARG A 200 -7.58 -6.70 14.06
N TYR A 201 -8.64 -7.12 14.74
CA TYR A 201 -9.41 -8.34 14.41
C TYR A 201 -9.89 -8.36 12.96
N ARG A 202 -10.28 -7.19 12.44
CA ARG A 202 -10.72 -7.00 11.04
C ARG A 202 -9.61 -7.28 10.02
N ASP A 203 -8.34 -7.09 10.39
CA ASP A 203 -7.23 -7.36 9.47
C ASP A 203 -7.12 -8.88 9.18
N LEU A 204 -7.46 -9.77 10.12
CA LEU A 204 -7.53 -11.22 9.82
C LEU A 204 -8.66 -11.54 8.84
N ALA A 205 -9.85 -10.96 9.02
CA ALA A 205 -10.97 -11.17 8.11
C ALA A 205 -10.65 -10.67 6.69
N ASP A 206 -9.99 -9.51 6.59
CA ASP A 206 -9.52 -8.95 5.33
C ASP A 206 -8.42 -9.85 4.69
N VAL A 207 -7.49 -10.41 5.48
CA VAL A 207 -6.45 -11.34 5.00
C VAL A 207 -7.05 -12.65 4.47
N LEU A 208 -8.05 -13.21 5.17
CA LEU A 208 -8.75 -14.42 4.72
C LEU A 208 -9.64 -14.16 3.50
N LEU A 209 -10.19 -12.94 3.35
CA LEU A 209 -10.85 -12.57 2.10
C LEU A 209 -9.84 -12.54 0.95
N ILE A 210 -8.64 -11.98 1.15
CA ILE A 210 -7.59 -11.98 0.14
C ILE A 210 -7.22 -13.43 -0.25
N SER A 211 -7.06 -14.34 0.72
CA SER A 211 -6.71 -15.73 0.42
C SER A 211 -7.79 -16.48 -0.37
N GLN A 212 -9.06 -16.07 -0.27
CA GLN A 212 -10.17 -16.64 -1.04
C GLN A 212 -10.34 -16.04 -2.45
N ARG A 213 -9.60 -14.96 -2.78
CA ARG A 213 -9.83 -14.18 -4.00
C ARG A 213 -8.61 -14.07 -4.91
N GLU A 214 -7.42 -14.29 -4.37
CA GLU A 214 -6.17 -13.95 -5.05
C GLU A 214 -5.24 -15.15 -5.08
N ASP A 215 -4.72 -15.48 -6.26
CA ASP A 215 -3.60 -16.39 -6.41
C ASP A 215 -2.29 -15.63 -6.16
N LEU A 216 -1.39 -16.20 -5.37
CA LEU A 216 -0.18 -15.48 -4.94
C LEU A 216 1.08 -16.31 -5.18
N ASP A 217 2.12 -15.65 -5.70
CA ASP A 217 3.47 -16.20 -5.67
C ASP A 217 4.06 -16.04 -4.26
N GLY A 218 4.33 -17.17 -3.61
CA GLY A 218 4.85 -17.22 -2.24
C GLY A 218 6.20 -16.54 -2.05
N ARG A 219 7.05 -16.46 -3.09
CA ARG A 219 8.34 -15.76 -3.02
C ARG A 219 8.12 -14.27 -2.82
N TYR A 220 7.26 -13.67 -3.65
CA TYR A 220 6.99 -12.24 -3.58
C TYR A 220 6.19 -11.90 -2.32
N ALA A 221 5.18 -12.71 -1.96
CA ALA A 221 4.39 -12.49 -0.75
C ALA A 221 5.26 -12.55 0.52
N GLN A 222 6.11 -13.57 0.65
CA GLN A 222 6.99 -13.69 1.82
C GLN A 222 8.06 -12.60 1.84
N LEU A 223 8.73 -12.31 0.72
CA LEU A 223 9.73 -11.25 0.66
C LEU A 223 9.14 -9.90 1.10
N THR A 224 7.96 -9.55 0.59
CA THR A 224 7.26 -8.31 0.94
C THR A 224 6.88 -8.29 2.42
N LEU A 225 6.37 -9.39 2.97
CA LEU A 225 6.07 -9.51 4.41
C LEU A 225 7.33 -9.30 5.27
N ARG A 226 8.45 -9.93 4.93
CA ARG A 226 9.70 -9.81 5.69
C ARG A 226 10.30 -8.41 5.58
N THR A 227 10.26 -7.81 4.41
CA THR A 227 10.73 -6.43 4.20
C THR A 227 9.91 -5.44 5.02
N GLU A 228 8.58 -5.56 4.99
CA GLU A 228 7.71 -4.68 5.77
C GLU A 228 7.92 -4.87 7.28
N ALA A 229 7.97 -6.11 7.76
CA ALA A 229 8.21 -6.39 9.16
C ALA A 229 9.57 -5.86 9.64
N ARG A 230 10.63 -6.01 8.82
CA ARG A 230 11.95 -5.45 9.12
C ARG A 230 11.90 -3.94 9.17
N ARG A 231 11.23 -3.29 8.22
CA ARG A 231 11.08 -1.83 8.16
C ARG A 231 10.43 -1.29 9.43
N ARG A 232 9.30 -1.87 9.86
CA ARG A 232 8.58 -1.45 11.08
C ARG A 232 9.44 -1.60 12.34
N ARG A 233 10.19 -2.71 12.45
CA ARG A 233 11.13 -2.92 13.57
C ARG A 233 12.25 -1.89 13.59
N LEU A 234 12.79 -1.52 12.43
CA LEU A 234 13.83 -0.48 12.33
C LEU A 234 13.33 0.91 12.74
N THR A 235 12.03 1.18 12.64
CA THR A 235 11.40 2.40 13.14
C THR A 235 10.99 2.32 14.62
N GLY A 236 11.41 1.28 15.35
CA GLY A 236 11.11 1.11 16.78
C GLY A 236 9.73 0.54 17.09
N ILE A 237 8.99 0.03 16.09
CA ILE A 237 7.72 -0.67 16.33
C ILE A 237 8.01 -2.07 16.87
N ASP A 238 7.34 -2.42 17.97
CA ASP A 238 7.37 -3.76 18.53
C ASP A 238 6.48 -4.70 17.69
N LEU A 239 7.12 -5.63 17.00
CA LEU A 239 6.46 -6.53 16.05
C LEU A 239 7.05 -7.95 16.16
N PRO A 240 6.61 -8.77 17.12
CA PRO A 240 6.98 -10.17 17.21
C PRO A 240 6.17 -11.01 16.22
N LEU A 241 6.72 -11.22 15.01
CA LEU A 241 6.15 -12.18 14.06
C LEU A 241 6.46 -13.62 14.53
N PRO A 242 5.44 -14.48 14.72
CA PRO A 242 5.65 -15.87 15.07
C PRO A 242 6.17 -16.69 13.87
N GLN A 243 6.57 -17.94 14.13
CA GLN A 243 7.00 -18.87 13.07
C GLN A 243 5.82 -19.54 12.35
N ASP A 244 4.67 -19.59 13.01
CA ASP A 244 3.41 -20.13 12.50
C ASP A 244 2.23 -19.27 12.99
N PHE A 245 1.07 -19.42 12.36
CA PHE A 245 -0.10 -18.65 12.75
C PHE A 245 -0.58 -19.04 14.15
N GLN A 246 -0.50 -18.06 15.04
CA GLN A 246 -1.06 -18.08 16.39
C GLN A 246 -1.93 -16.83 16.58
N PRO A 247 -3.00 -16.88 17.39
CA PRO A 247 -3.74 -15.66 17.74
C PRO A 247 -2.77 -14.60 18.30
N PRO A 248 -2.79 -13.37 17.78
CA PRO A 248 -1.91 -12.32 18.30
C PRO A 248 -2.09 -12.03 19.79
N GLY A 249 -3.28 -12.30 20.34
CA GLY A 249 -3.57 -12.17 21.77
C GLY A 249 -4.79 -12.99 22.23
N PRO A 250 -5.02 -13.09 23.54
CA PRO A 250 -6.02 -13.99 24.13
C PRO A 250 -7.47 -13.62 23.81
N THR A 251 -7.74 -12.36 23.45
CA THR A 251 -9.09 -11.88 23.11
C THR A 251 -9.52 -12.18 21.68
N TRP A 252 -8.59 -12.61 20.81
CA TRP A 252 -8.85 -12.82 19.39
C TRP A 252 -9.94 -13.86 19.12
N PRO A 253 -9.95 -15.05 19.76
CA PRO A 253 -11.01 -16.04 19.55
C PRO A 253 -12.42 -15.52 19.82
N GLU A 254 -12.58 -14.69 20.85
CA GLU A 254 -13.86 -14.12 21.25
C GLU A 254 -14.28 -12.95 20.34
N ARG A 255 -13.34 -12.08 19.95
CA ARG A 255 -13.64 -10.82 19.27
C ARG A 255 -13.64 -10.92 17.75
N TYR A 256 -12.96 -11.90 17.18
CA TYR A 256 -12.87 -12.09 15.73
C TYR A 256 -14.23 -12.29 15.03
N PRO A 257 -15.17 -13.11 15.53
CA PRO A 257 -16.43 -13.37 14.81
C PRO A 257 -17.22 -12.10 14.46
N ALA A 258 -17.25 -11.12 15.37
CA ALA A 258 -17.90 -9.83 15.13
C ALA A 258 -17.22 -9.01 14.02
N ALA A 259 -15.90 -9.16 13.85
CA ALA A 259 -15.17 -8.54 12.76
C ALA A 259 -15.39 -9.27 11.42
N ALA A 260 -15.44 -10.60 11.44
CA ALA A 260 -15.69 -11.43 10.26
C ALA A 260 -17.06 -11.14 9.62
N LEU A 261 -18.10 -10.94 10.45
CA LEU A 261 -19.45 -10.59 9.99
C LEU A 261 -19.52 -9.26 9.21
N GLN A 262 -18.51 -8.40 9.33
CA GLN A 262 -18.45 -7.14 8.58
C GLN A 262 -17.97 -7.33 7.14
N VAL A 263 -17.47 -8.52 6.78
CA VAL A 263 -16.91 -8.82 5.46
C VAL A 263 -17.86 -9.75 4.69
N PRO A 264 -18.79 -9.22 3.87
CA PRO A 264 -19.89 -10.03 3.31
C PRO A 264 -19.41 -11.14 2.37
N GLY A 265 -18.29 -10.92 1.69
CA GLY A 265 -17.72 -11.88 0.74
C GLY A 265 -16.87 -12.98 1.38
N LEU A 266 -16.68 -12.98 2.70
CA LEU A 266 -15.87 -13.96 3.42
C LEU A 266 -16.70 -15.23 3.68
N LYS A 267 -16.27 -16.36 3.12
CA LYS A 267 -16.99 -17.65 3.22
C LYS A 267 -16.27 -18.62 4.14
N GLY A 268 -17.02 -19.34 4.98
CA GLY A 268 -16.48 -20.44 5.79
C GLY A 268 -15.37 -20.04 6.78
N CYS A 269 -15.36 -18.79 7.25
CA CYS A 269 -14.37 -18.24 8.19
C CYS A 269 -15.03 -17.29 9.21
N LEU A 270 -16.31 -17.52 9.53
CA LEU A 270 -17.07 -16.62 10.42
C LEU A 270 -16.83 -16.93 11.89
N THR A 271 -16.52 -18.19 12.21
CA THR A 271 -16.11 -18.58 13.56
C THR A 271 -14.59 -18.48 13.72
N TRP A 272 -14.10 -18.35 14.95
CA TRP A 272 -12.67 -18.39 15.21
C TRP A 272 -12.03 -19.72 14.77
N LYS A 273 -12.70 -20.85 15.01
CA LYS A 273 -12.15 -22.18 14.68
C LYS A 273 -11.85 -22.27 13.19
N GLU A 274 -12.83 -21.97 12.35
CA GLU A 274 -12.69 -21.99 10.89
C GLU A 274 -11.62 -21.00 10.42
N ALA A 275 -11.65 -19.77 10.95
CA ALA A 275 -10.69 -18.75 10.58
C ALA A 275 -9.26 -19.11 10.99
N ALA A 276 -9.08 -19.73 12.16
CA ALA A 276 -7.76 -20.18 12.62
C ALA A 276 -7.24 -21.34 11.78
N GLU A 277 -8.10 -22.26 11.34
CA GLU A 277 -7.74 -23.34 10.41
C GLU A 277 -7.30 -22.77 9.04
N ALA A 278 -8.10 -21.87 8.45
CA ALA A 278 -7.77 -21.21 7.20
C ALA A 278 -6.50 -20.34 7.30
N ALA A 279 -6.35 -19.60 8.40
CA ALA A 279 -5.17 -18.78 8.67
C ALA A 279 -3.92 -19.64 8.86
N LYS A 280 -4.01 -20.80 9.50
CA LYS A 280 -2.89 -21.75 9.59
C LYS A 280 -2.49 -22.27 8.21
N ALA A 281 -3.45 -22.60 7.35
CA ALA A 281 -3.15 -23.06 5.99
C ALA A 281 -2.48 -21.95 5.15
N PHE A 282 -2.97 -20.71 5.27
CA PHE A 282 -2.53 -19.61 4.42
C PHE A 282 -1.31 -18.84 4.96
N ILE A 283 -1.34 -18.40 6.22
CA ILE A 283 -0.37 -17.47 6.82
C ILE A 283 0.87 -18.21 7.34
N THR A 284 0.73 -19.40 7.92
CA THR A 284 1.89 -20.15 8.47
C THR A 284 3.01 -20.34 7.43
N PRO A 285 2.75 -20.74 6.18
CA PRO A 285 3.82 -20.90 5.20
C PRO A 285 4.52 -19.58 4.83
N LEU A 286 3.84 -18.44 4.94
CA LEU A 286 4.46 -17.12 4.78
C LEU A 286 5.35 -16.74 5.98
N LEU A 287 4.99 -17.19 7.19
CA LEU A 287 5.73 -16.96 8.44
C LEU A 287 6.86 -17.96 8.70
N ALA A 288 6.84 -19.12 8.04
CA ALA A 288 7.88 -20.14 8.16
C ALA A 288 9.19 -19.72 7.45
N PRO A 289 10.31 -20.42 7.72
CA PRO A 289 11.53 -20.28 6.93
C PRO A 289 11.36 -20.76 5.48
N GLY A 290 11.88 -19.98 4.53
CA GLY A 290 11.83 -20.30 3.09
C GLY A 290 10.49 -19.92 2.45
N PRO A 291 10.48 -19.52 1.17
CA PRO A 291 9.25 -19.11 0.51
C PRO A 291 8.34 -20.33 0.30
N PRO A 292 7.03 -20.22 0.57
CA PRO A 292 6.10 -21.25 0.14
C PRO A 292 6.00 -21.23 -1.39
N GLY A 293 5.33 -22.22 -1.96
CA GLY A 293 5.09 -22.28 -3.41
C GLY A 293 4.08 -21.24 -3.92
N ALA A 294 3.19 -21.61 -4.82
CA ALA A 294 2.11 -20.74 -5.30
C ALA A 294 0.81 -21.02 -4.53
N TRP A 295 0.19 -19.98 -3.98
CA TRP A 295 -1.14 -20.09 -3.38
C TRP A 295 -2.19 -20.11 -4.48
N SER A 296 -3.07 -21.11 -4.43
CA SER A 296 -4.29 -21.20 -5.24
C SER A 296 -5.48 -20.85 -4.35
N ALA A 297 -6.17 -19.75 -4.67
CA ALA A 297 -7.39 -19.37 -3.98
C ALA A 297 -8.51 -20.39 -4.19
N ALA A 298 -8.54 -21.03 -5.37
CA ALA A 298 -9.52 -22.07 -5.70
C ALA A 298 -9.37 -23.33 -4.84
N ASP A 299 -8.12 -23.75 -4.58
CA ASP A 299 -7.83 -24.96 -3.81
C ASP A 299 -7.68 -24.68 -2.31
N ALA A 300 -7.63 -23.41 -1.91
CA ALA A 300 -7.28 -22.95 -0.57
C ALA A 300 -5.98 -23.60 -0.05
N ALA A 301 -4.98 -23.72 -0.94
CA ALA A 301 -3.74 -24.44 -0.65
C ALA A 301 -2.52 -23.81 -1.34
N TRP A 302 -1.35 -24.00 -0.72
CA TRP A 302 -0.05 -23.75 -1.34
C TRP A 302 0.37 -24.98 -2.15
N HIS A 303 0.57 -24.80 -3.44
CA HIS A 303 1.15 -25.80 -4.33
C HIS A 303 2.64 -25.55 -4.50
N PRO A 304 3.49 -26.58 -4.66
CA PRO A 304 4.87 -26.38 -5.07
C PRO A 304 4.95 -25.47 -6.28
N PHE A 305 6.02 -24.67 -6.39
CA PHE A 305 6.25 -23.97 -7.65
C PHE A 305 6.26 -24.99 -8.78
N PRO A 306 5.60 -24.71 -9.92
CA PRO A 306 5.77 -25.55 -11.08
C PRO A 306 7.28 -25.68 -11.32
N GLU A 307 7.79 -26.91 -11.34
CA GLU A 307 9.17 -27.19 -11.71
C GLU A 307 9.47 -26.35 -12.94
N PRO A 308 10.50 -25.49 -12.94
CA PRO A 308 10.85 -24.75 -14.14
C PRO A 308 11.05 -25.80 -15.21
N ASN A 309 10.18 -25.78 -16.22
CA ASN A 309 10.18 -26.72 -17.32
C ASN A 309 11.65 -26.97 -17.69
N ARG A 310 12.17 -28.17 -17.41
CA ARG A 310 13.59 -28.49 -17.71
C ARG A 310 13.84 -27.99 -19.12
N PRO A 311 14.83 -27.13 -19.38
CA PRO A 311 15.08 -26.72 -20.74
C PRO A 311 15.40 -27.98 -21.55
N VAL A 312 14.45 -28.37 -22.41
CA VAL A 312 14.71 -29.16 -23.59
C VAL A 312 15.69 -28.31 -24.40
N THR A 313 16.95 -28.72 -24.32
CA THR A 313 18.10 -28.26 -25.11
C THR A 313 18.43 -26.78 -24.97
N GLU A 314 19.64 -26.47 -24.50
CA GLU A 314 20.18 -25.12 -24.44
C GLU A 314 19.86 -24.32 -25.71
N SER A 315 19.10 -23.22 -25.55
CA SER A 315 18.84 -22.28 -26.63
C SER A 315 20.17 -21.82 -27.22
N ARG A 316 20.25 -21.76 -28.55
CA ARG A 316 21.41 -21.33 -29.35
C ARG A 316 21.99 -19.98 -28.87
N VAL A 317 21.15 -19.14 -28.26
CA VAL A 317 21.50 -17.84 -27.67
C VAL A 317 22.36 -18.00 -26.41
N VAL A 318 22.04 -18.97 -25.54
CA VAL A 318 22.81 -19.28 -24.32
C VAL A 318 24.16 -19.91 -24.69
N GLN A 319 24.18 -20.77 -25.70
CA GLN A 319 25.42 -21.34 -26.25
C GLN A 319 26.33 -20.25 -26.84
N GLN A 320 25.75 -19.27 -27.54
CA GLN A 320 26.51 -18.12 -28.06
C GLN A 320 27.07 -17.23 -26.94
N ALA A 321 26.28 -16.95 -25.91
CA ALA A 321 26.73 -16.15 -24.75
C ALA A 321 27.87 -16.86 -23.99
N ASN A 322 27.76 -18.18 -23.81
CA ASN A 322 28.80 -18.98 -23.15
C ASN A 322 30.08 -19.07 -24.00
N ALA A 323 29.95 -19.21 -25.33
CA ALA A 323 31.09 -19.21 -26.26
C ALA A 323 31.83 -17.85 -26.30
N ILE A 324 31.09 -16.74 -26.25
CA ILE A 324 31.66 -15.39 -26.15
C ILE A 324 32.41 -15.22 -24.83
N THR A 325 31.82 -15.66 -23.72
CA THR A 325 32.43 -15.56 -22.37
C THR A 325 33.68 -16.43 -22.25
N ALA A 326 33.68 -17.64 -22.81
CA ALA A 326 34.85 -18.52 -22.87
C ALA A 326 35.97 -17.93 -23.74
N SER A 327 35.62 -17.33 -24.89
CA SER A 327 36.58 -16.66 -25.77
C SER A 327 37.20 -15.40 -25.16
N ALA A 328 36.47 -14.70 -24.29
CA ALA A 328 36.97 -13.55 -23.54
C ALA A 328 37.95 -13.99 -22.43
N ARG A 329 37.64 -15.07 -21.70
CA ARG A 329 38.55 -15.67 -20.71
C ARG A 329 39.84 -16.19 -21.33
N ALA A 330 39.76 -16.87 -22.48
CA ALA A 330 40.93 -17.38 -23.18
C ALA A 330 41.86 -16.24 -23.63
N ARG A 331 41.31 -15.14 -24.15
CA ARG A 331 42.09 -13.95 -24.55
C ARG A 331 42.78 -13.26 -23.36
N ALA A 332 42.12 -13.19 -22.21
CA ALA A 332 42.71 -12.66 -20.99
C ALA A 332 43.86 -13.52 -20.46
N ALA A 333 43.81 -14.84 -20.66
CA ALA A 333 44.86 -15.77 -20.25
C ALA A 333 46.12 -15.74 -21.15
N THR A 334 45.99 -15.28 -22.40
CA THR A 334 47.11 -15.12 -23.36
C THR A 334 47.68 -13.70 -23.44
N ALA A 335 47.20 -12.76 -22.62
CA ALA A 335 47.75 -11.41 -22.59
C ALA A 335 49.20 -11.43 -22.06
N PRO A 336 50.18 -10.84 -22.78
CA PRO A 336 51.57 -10.84 -22.34
C PRO A 336 51.74 -10.01 -21.05
N ALA A 337 52.63 -10.47 -20.17
CA ALA A 337 52.89 -9.86 -18.87
C ALA A 337 53.26 -8.37 -19.00
N ALA A 338 52.78 -7.57 -18.04
CA ALA A 338 53.06 -6.15 -17.95
C ALA A 338 54.58 -5.88 -17.94
N PRO A 339 55.05 -4.80 -18.60
CA PRO A 339 56.47 -4.48 -18.64
C PRO A 339 57.01 -4.12 -17.24
N PRO A 340 58.30 -4.38 -16.96
CA PRO A 340 58.86 -4.23 -15.62
C PRO A 340 58.81 -2.78 -15.13
N THR A 341 58.60 -2.64 -13.82
CA THR A 341 58.58 -1.39 -13.08
C THR A 341 59.95 -0.67 -13.16
N ARG A 342 59.92 0.64 -13.42
CA ARG A 342 61.10 1.52 -13.41
C ARG A 342 61.74 1.57 -12.00
N PRO A 343 63.08 1.67 -11.89
CA PRO A 343 63.75 1.73 -10.59
C PRO A 343 63.53 3.08 -9.89
N ASP A 344 63.55 3.01 -8.55
CA ASP A 344 63.24 4.07 -7.60
C ASP A 344 64.03 5.37 -7.81
N ARG A 345 63.32 6.49 -7.67
CA ARG A 345 63.89 7.83 -7.69
C ARG A 345 64.21 8.25 -6.25
N ALA A 346 65.48 8.58 -5.99
CA ALA A 346 66.01 9.03 -4.69
C ALA A 346 65.22 10.22 -4.08
N PRO A 347 65.19 10.34 -2.73
CA PRO A 347 64.37 11.34 -2.05
C PRO A 347 64.95 12.77 -2.17
N ARG A 348 64.06 13.75 -2.28
CA ARG A 348 64.40 15.19 -2.33
C ARG A 348 64.83 15.72 -0.95
N PRO A 349 65.77 16.68 -0.88
CA PRO A 349 66.22 17.25 0.39
C PRO A 349 65.25 18.29 0.96
N VAL A 350 65.23 18.35 2.29
CA VAL A 350 64.46 19.26 3.16
C VAL A 350 65.02 20.69 3.05
N ARG A 351 64.13 21.70 2.97
CA ARG A 351 64.49 23.14 3.04
C ARG A 351 64.51 23.62 4.50
N PRO A 352 65.41 24.55 4.88
CA PRO A 352 65.48 25.05 6.25
C PRO A 352 64.53 26.23 6.51
N ASP A 353 64.21 26.40 7.78
CA ASP A 353 63.32 27.39 8.39
C ASP A 353 63.72 28.86 8.14
N VAL A 354 62.72 29.73 8.06
CA VAL A 354 62.89 31.19 8.18
C VAL A 354 61.86 31.74 9.17
N HIS A 355 62.38 32.51 10.13
CA HIS A 355 61.73 33.15 11.27
C HIS A 355 60.57 34.11 10.95
N THR A 356 59.62 34.16 11.91
CA THR A 356 58.63 35.23 12.17
C THR A 356 59.28 36.57 12.58
N PRO A 357 58.55 37.70 12.43
CA PRO A 357 58.14 38.41 13.66
C PRO A 357 56.75 39.09 13.65
N ASP A 358 56.16 39.08 14.86
CA ASP A 358 55.36 40.06 15.62
C ASP A 358 54.02 40.70 15.16
N ALA A 359 52.98 40.34 15.94
CA ALA A 359 52.15 41.16 16.84
C ALA A 359 51.23 42.31 16.33
N GLY A 360 49.92 42.00 16.30
CA GLY A 360 48.83 42.73 17.00
C GLY A 360 48.02 43.79 16.20
N PRO A 361 46.84 44.26 16.70
CA PRO A 361 45.95 43.72 17.74
C PRO A 361 44.50 43.46 17.26
N GLY A 362 43.70 42.81 18.11
CA GLY A 362 42.36 42.29 17.80
C GLY A 362 41.20 43.28 17.84
N VAL A 363 40.04 42.79 17.39
CA VAL A 363 38.70 43.36 17.66
C VAL A 363 37.68 42.21 17.87
N THR A 364 36.97 42.34 18.98
CA THR A 364 35.91 41.52 19.61
C THR A 364 34.61 41.43 18.78
N PRO A 365 33.71 40.44 19.02
CA PRO A 365 32.48 40.29 18.24
C PRO A 365 31.26 41.01 18.86
N MET A 366 30.34 41.41 18.00
CA MET A 366 28.91 41.73 18.24
C MET A 366 28.18 41.31 16.96
N ARG A 367 27.00 40.70 16.92
CA ARG A 367 25.98 40.35 17.92
C ARG A 367 25.15 39.21 17.34
#